data_AF-A0AB94IC55-F1
#
_entry.id   AF-A0AB94IC55-F1
#
_cell.length_a   1.000
_cell.length_b   1.000
_cell.length_c   1.000
_cell.angle_alpha   90.00
_cell.angle_beta   90.00
_cell.angle_gamma   90.00
#
_symmetry.space_group_name_H-M   'P 1'
#
loop_
_entity.id
_entity.type
_entity.pdbx_description
1 polymer ?
#
loop_
_entity_poly.entity_id
_entity_poly.type
_entity_poly.pdbx_seq_one_letter_code
_entity_poly.pdbx_strand_id
1 'polypeptide(L)' 'MINTLIDEASKKIAILQDAIEFSIAEDGDVEKLKMWKKYRVLLSRIDTTKEEILLLKKPN' A
#
# COMPACT_ATOMS: atom_id res chain seq x y z
N MET A 1 -11.89 -3.64 10.61
CA MET A 1 -10.85 -4.67 10.43
C MET A 1 -10.14 -4.54 9.07
N ILE A 2 -10.85 -4.29 7.96
CA ILE A 2 -10.23 -3.90 6.66
C ILE A 2 -9.73 -2.45 6.66
N ASN A 3 -10.46 -1.53 7.32
CA ASN A 3 -10.08 -0.12 7.42
C ASN A 3 -8.67 0.09 8.00
N THR A 4 -8.23 -0.75 8.93
CA THR A 4 -6.86 -0.67 9.51
C THR A 4 -5.78 -0.99 8.49
N LEU A 5 -6.01 -1.96 7.59
CA LEU A 5 -5.06 -2.31 6.53
C LEU A 5 -5.02 -1.26 5.42
N ILE A 6 -6.16 -0.65 5.11
CA ILE A 6 -6.25 0.49 4.18
C ILE A 6 -5.55 1.72 4.78
N ASP A 7 -5.68 1.96 6.08
CA ASP A 7 -5.00 3.04 6.81
C ASP A 7 -3.48 2.84 6.83
N GLU A 8 -3.00 1.64 7.17
CA GLU A 8 -1.58 1.28 7.09
C GLU A 8 -1.02 1.49 5.67
N ALA A 9 -1.72 0.98 4.66
CA ALA A 9 -1.31 1.14 3.27
C ALA A 9 -1.29 2.63 2.86
N SER A 10 -2.27 3.42 3.31
CA SER A 10 -2.33 4.84 3.02
C SER A 10 -1.21 5.63 3.70
N LYS A 11 -0.84 5.28 4.93
CA LYS A 11 0.33 5.85 5.62
C LYS A 11 1.63 5.55 4.88
N LYS A 12 1.83 4.30 4.44
CA LYS A 12 3.02 3.92 3.65
C LYS A 12 3.06 4.64 2.31
N ILE A 13 1.92 4.76 1.62
CA ILE A 13 1.79 5.55 0.40
C ILE A 13 2.16 7.01 0.65
N ALA A 14 1.68 7.63 1.73
CA ALA A 14 1.99 9.02 2.06
C ALA A 14 3.50 9.21 2.26
N ILE A 15 4.15 8.39 3.09
CA ILE A 15 5.60 8.46 3.33
C ILE A 15 6.41 8.34 2.02
N LEU A 16 6.04 7.40 1.16
CA LEU A 16 6.71 7.19 -0.13
C LEU A 16 6.45 8.35 -1.11
N GLN A 17 5.26 8.97 -1.07
CA GLN A 17 4.95 10.15 -1.86
C GLN A 17 5.73 11.37 -1.37
N ASP A 18 5.79 11.60 -0.06
CA ASP A 18 6.59 12.65 0.56
C ASP A 18 8.06 12.48 0.17
N ALA A 19 8.58 11.24 0.25
CA ALA A 19 9.96 10.96 -0.16
C ALA A 19 10.23 11.32 -1.63
N ILE A 20 9.28 11.05 -2.53
CA ILE A 20 9.39 11.44 -3.95
C ILE A 20 9.28 12.96 -4.11
N GLU A 21 8.36 13.60 -3.39
CA GLU A 21 8.14 15.05 -3.43
C GLU A 21 9.39 15.82 -2.99
N PHE A 22 10.03 15.36 -1.91
CA PHE A 22 11.30 15.90 -1.43
C PHE A 22 12.53 15.38 -2.19
N SER A 23 12.34 14.55 -3.23
CA SER A 23 13.42 13.90 -3.99
C SER A 23 14.46 13.16 -3.12
N ILE A 24 14.01 12.64 -1.98
CA ILE A 24 14.78 11.78 -1.07
C ILE A 24 14.41 10.29 -1.24
N ALA A 25 13.52 9.98 -2.18
CA ALA A 25 13.13 8.62 -2.51
C ALA A 25 14.33 7.82 -3.01
N GLU A 26 14.52 6.63 -2.45
CA GLU A 26 15.56 5.71 -2.87
C GLU A 26 15.13 4.90 -4.09
N ASP A 27 16.10 4.28 -4.77
CA ASP A 27 15.82 3.40 -5.90
C ASP A 27 14.95 2.23 -5.42
N GLY A 28 13.75 2.10 -6.01
CA GLY A 28 12.71 1.16 -5.59
C GLY A 28 11.56 1.75 -4.75
N ASP A 29 11.65 2.97 -4.23
CA ASP A 29 10.52 3.60 -3.51
C ASP A 29 9.33 3.89 -4.43
N VAL A 30 9.60 4.24 -5.69
CA VAL A 30 8.56 4.40 -6.72
C VAL A 30 7.86 3.06 -7.01
N GLU A 31 8.61 1.95 -7.01
CA GLU A 31 8.06 0.61 -7.19
C GLU A 31 7.24 0.18 -5.98
N LYS A 32 7.77 0.39 -4.77
CA LYS A 32 7.02 0.18 -3.51
C LYS A 32 5.74 1.01 -3.51
N LEU A 33 5.78 2.26 -3.94
CA LEU A 33 4.59 3.12 -4.01
C LEU A 33 3.53 2.53 -4.95
N LYS A 34 3.94 2.03 -6.12
CA LYS A 34 3.04 1.33 -7.05
C LYS A 34 2.47 0.06 -6.44
N MET A 35 3.29 -0.73 -5.73
CA MET A 35 2.85 -1.95 -5.05
C MET A 35 1.84 -1.64 -3.93
N TRP A 36 2.10 -0.63 -3.10
CA TRP A 36 1.18 -0.22 -2.04
C TRP A 36 -0.12 0.36 -2.59
N LYS A 37 -0.08 1.16 -3.66
CA LYS A 37 -1.29 1.65 -4.35
C LYS A 37 -2.13 0.49 -4.89
N LYS A 38 -1.47 -0.51 -5.51
CA LYS A 38 -2.15 -1.73 -6.00
C LYS A 38 -2.74 -2.55 -4.85
N TYR A 39 -1.98 -2.73 -3.77
CA TYR A 39 -2.44 -3.43 -2.56
C TYR A 39 -3.66 -2.74 -1.93
N ARG A 40 -3.65 -1.40 -1.81
CA ARG A 40 -4.79 -0.62 -1.30
C ARG A 40 -6.02 -0.75 -2.19
N VAL A 41 -5.87 -0.70 -3.51
CA VAL A 41 -6.98 -0.87 -4.46
C VAL A 41 -7.55 -2.28 -4.39
N LEU A 42 -6.70 -3.30 -4.27
CA LEU A 42 -7.15 -4.68 -4.09
C LEU A 42 -7.88 -4.86 -2.76
N LEU A 43 -7.35 -4.31 -1.67
CA LEU A 43 -8.03 -4.29 -0.37
C LEU A 43 -9.39 -3.58 -0.41
N SER A 44 -9.50 -2.50 -1.19
CA SER A 44 -10.75 -1.77 -1.37
C SER A 44 -11.74 -2.46 -2.30
N ARG A 45 -11.28 -3.42 -3.13
CA ARG A 45 -12.11 -4.21 -4.05
C ARG A 45 -12.53 -5.54 -3.46
N ILE A 46 -11.72 -6.09 -2.55
CA ILE A 46 -12.09 -7.21 -1.68
C ILE A 46 -13.00 -6.64 -0.60
N ASP A 47 -14.18 -6.21 -1.02
CA ASP A 47 -15.26 -5.93 -0.11
C ASP A 47 -15.65 -7.30 0.49
N THR A 48 -15.28 -7.50 1.76
CA THR A 48 -15.92 -8.43 2.71
C THR A 48 -15.40 -9.87 2.93
N THR A 49 -14.21 -10.29 2.47
CA THR A 49 -13.70 -11.65 2.79
C THR A 49 -12.25 -11.66 3.29
N LYS A 50 -12.10 -12.05 4.56
CA LYS A 50 -10.81 -12.16 5.29
C LYS A 50 -9.83 -13.14 4.62
N GLU A 51 -10.35 -14.09 3.85
CA GLU A 51 -9.58 -15.10 3.09
C GLU A 51 -8.85 -14.53 1.88
N GLU A 52 -9.43 -13.58 1.15
CA GLU A 52 -8.76 -12.95 -0.01
C GLU A 52 -7.63 -11.98 0.43
N ILE A 53 -7.74 -11.42 1.64
CA ILE A 53 -6.69 -10.58 2.23
C ILE A 53 -5.43 -11.37 2.55
N LEU A 54 -5.55 -12.66 2.91
CA LEU A 54 -4.41 -13.52 3.24
C LEU A 54 -3.55 -13.85 2.00
N LEU A 55 -4.14 -13.78 0.80
CA LEU A 55 -3.43 -13.96 -0.48
C LEU A 55 -2.65 -12.72 -0.92
N LEU A 56 -3.03 -11.54 -0.42
CA LEU A 56 -2.30 -10.31 -0.68
C LEU A 56 -1.01 -10.29 0.15
N LYS A 57 0.10 -10.71 -0.46
CA LYS A 57 1.43 -10.51 0.15
C LYS A 57 1.65 -9.01 0.36
N LYS A 58 1.87 -8.60 1.61
CA LYS A 58 2.31 -7.24 1.94
C LYS A 58 3.62 -6.96 1.16
N PRO A 59 3.75 -5.79 0.51
CA PRO A 59 5.03 -5.38 -0.08
C PRO A 59 6.10 -5.39 1.02
N ASN A 60 7.26 -6.01 0.72
CA ASN A 60 8.42 -6.04 1.61
C ASN A 60 9.21 -4.73 1.49
#